data_AF-A0A432VAU3-F1
#
_entry.id   AF-A0A432VAU3-F1
#
_cell.length_a   1.000
_cell.length_b   1.000
_cell.length_c   1.000
_cell.angle_alpha   90.00
_cell.angle_beta   90.00
_cell.angle_gamma   90.00
#
_symmetry.space_group_name_H-M   'P 1'
#
loop_
_entity.id
_entity.type
_entity.pdbx_description
1 polymer ?
#
loop_
_entity_poly.entity_id
_entity_poly.type
_entity_poly.pdbx_seq_one_letter_code
_entity_poly.pdbx_strand_id
1 'polypeptide(L)' 'MSLPRPTEPADKAAHRLSVSLSDDQYARVAELARRNRVSIAWVVREAVERMLDDKQPQLRQGKRRP' A
#
# COMPACT_ATOMS: atom_id res chain seq x y z
N MET A 1 -37.39 -6.61 -17.91
CA MET A 1 -36.65 -7.44 -16.95
C MET A 1 -35.17 -7.33 -17.29
N SER A 2 -34.41 -6.52 -16.55
CA SER A 2 -32.97 -6.37 -16.77
C SER A 2 -32.23 -7.18 -15.70
N LEU A 3 -31.42 -8.13 -16.14
CA LEU A 3 -30.62 -9.00 -15.27
C LEU A 3 -29.59 -8.19 -14.48
N PRO A 4 -29.33 -8.50 -13.20
CA PRO A 4 -28.24 -7.87 -12.44
C PRO A 4 -26.88 -8.33 -13.00
N ARG A 5 -25.95 -7.37 -13.15
CA ARG A 5 -24.55 -7.65 -13.53
C ARG A 5 -23.86 -8.47 -12.44
N PRO A 6 -22.91 -9.35 -12.79
CA PRO A 6 -22.15 -10.12 -11.81
C PRO A 6 -21.48 -9.16 -10.85
N THR A 7 -21.75 -9.36 -9.56
CA THR A 7 -21.10 -8.64 -8.47
C THR A 7 -19.60 -8.85 -8.59
N GLU A 8 -18.89 -7.77 -8.89
CA GLU A 8 -17.43 -7.72 -8.79
C GLU A 8 -17.01 -8.25 -7.41
N PRO A 9 -15.93 -9.04 -7.33
CA PRO A 9 -15.49 -9.63 -6.08
C PRO A 9 -15.32 -8.49 -5.08
N ALA A 10 -15.92 -8.65 -3.89
CA ALA A 10 -15.86 -7.68 -2.81
C ALA A 10 -14.41 -7.21 -2.64
N ASP A 11 -14.13 -6.02 -3.19
CA ASP A 11 -12.84 -5.36 -3.12
C ASP A 11 -12.54 -5.24 -1.64
N LYS A 12 -11.52 -5.97 -1.17
CA LYS A 12 -11.02 -5.89 0.21
C LYS A 12 -10.88 -4.41 0.52
N ALA A 13 -11.80 -3.85 1.30
CA ALA A 13 -12.02 -2.41 1.43
C ALA A 13 -10.70 -1.65 1.39
N ALA A 14 -10.35 -1.13 0.20
CA ALA A 14 -9.10 -0.43 0.03
C ALA A 14 -9.23 0.89 0.78
N HIS A 15 -8.65 0.96 1.98
CA HIS A 15 -8.67 2.19 2.77
C HIS A 15 -7.84 3.25 2.05
N ARG A 16 -8.52 4.16 1.35
CA ARG A 16 -7.88 5.29 0.67
C ARG A 16 -7.58 6.39 1.67
N LEU A 17 -6.29 6.67 1.83
CA LEU A 17 -5.80 7.82 2.59
C LEU A 17 -5.31 8.87 1.59
N SER A 18 -5.69 10.12 1.82
CA SER A 18 -5.15 11.27 1.07
C SER A 18 -4.23 12.04 2.01
N VAL A 19 -2.97 12.20 1.61
CA VAL A 19 -1.99 13.02 2.32
C VAL A 19 -1.34 13.97 1.33
N SER A 20 -1.07 15.19 1.78
CA SER A 20 -0.29 16.16 1.01
C SER A 20 1.19 15.98 1.32
N LEU A 21 2.00 15.82 0.27
CA LEU A 21 3.46 15.79 0.37
C LEU A 21 4.01 17.19 0.09
N SER A 22 5.13 17.55 0.71
CA SER A 22 5.89 18.71 0.27
C SER A 22 6.54 18.43 -1.10
N ASP A 23 6.94 19.49 -1.82
CA ASP A 23 7.57 19.34 -3.14
C ASP A 23 8.83 18.47 -3.10
N ASP A 24 9.68 18.63 -2.07
CA ASP A 24 10.89 17.79 -1.89
C ASP A 24 10.54 16.31 -1.65
N GLN A 25 9.52 16.05 -0.83
CA GLN A 25 9.06 14.68 -0.56
C GLN A 25 8.50 14.02 -1.82
N TYR A 26 7.67 14.76 -2.58
CA TYR A 26 7.14 14.27 -3.85
C TYR A 26 8.25 13.98 -4.85
N ALA A 27 9.21 14.90 -5.02
CA ALA A 27 10.33 14.73 -5.95
C ALA A 27 11.16 13.48 -5.63
N ARG A 28 11.46 13.23 -4.35
CA ARG A 28 12.19 12.03 -3.92
C ARG A 28 11.42 10.74 -4.19
N VAL A 29 10.13 10.72 -3.87
CA VAL A 29 9.28 9.54 -4.09
C VAL A 29 9.08 9.27 -5.58
N ALA A 30 8.89 10.31 -6.39
CA ALA A 30 8.76 10.21 -7.84
C ALA A 30 10.05 9.68 -8.49
N GLU A 31 11.21 10.16 -8.06
CA GLU A 31 12.49 9.66 -8.56
C GLU A 31 12.73 8.20 -8.16
N LEU A 32 12.35 7.81 -6.93
CA LEU A 32 12.43 6.43 -6.49
C LEU A 32 11.50 5.51 -7.30
N ALA A 33 10.27 5.97 -7.58
CA ALA A 33 9.31 5.26 -8.43
C ALA A 33 9.87 5.05 -9.84
N ARG A 34 10.43 6.11 -10.44
CA ARG A 34 11.04 6.09 -11.78
C ARG A 34 12.22 5.12 -11.87
N ARG A 35 13.15 5.17 -10.90
CA ARG A 35 14.33 4.30 -10.87
C ARG A 35 13.98 2.83 -10.77
N ASN A 36 12.96 2.50 -9.98
CA ASN A 36 12.52 1.12 -9.76
C ASN A 36 11.44 0.65 -10.74
N ARG A 37 10.99 1.52 -11.67
CA ARG A 37 9.90 1.26 -12.63
C ARG A 37 8.59 0.84 -11.97
N VAL A 38 8.29 1.46 -10.84
CA VAL A 38 7.07 1.21 -10.04
C VAL A 38 6.23 2.48 -9.94
N SER A 39 5.01 2.37 -9.45
CA SER A 39 4.15 3.54 -9.22
C SER A 39 4.47 4.22 -7.89
N ILE A 40 4.17 5.51 -7.77
CA ILE A 40 4.29 6.26 -6.51
C ILE A 40 3.48 5.60 -5.40
N ALA A 41 2.27 5.11 -5.70
CA ALA A 41 1.44 4.39 -4.74
C ALA A 41 2.12 3.12 -4.21
N TRP A 42 2.83 2.38 -5.08
CA TRP A 42 3.62 1.22 -4.66
C TRP A 42 4.75 1.63 -3.71
N VAL A 43 5.48 2.71 -4.03
CA VAL A 43 6.57 3.22 -3.18
C VAL A 43 6.04 3.61 -1.80
N VAL A 44 4.89 4.29 -1.73
CA VAL A 44 4.27 4.67 -0.46
C VAL A 44 3.87 3.43 0.34
N ARG A 45 3.27 2.41 -0.30
CA ARG A 45 2.90 1.15 0.36
C ARG A 45 4.13 0.43 0.92
N GLU A 46 5.17 0.27 0.11
CA GLU A 46 6.42 -0.38 0.51
C GLU A 46 7.11 0.37 1.67
N ALA A 47 7.13 1.71 1.62
CA ALA A 47 7.69 2.51 2.69
C ALA A 47 6.91 2.35 4.01
N VAL A 48 5.58 2.28 3.92
CA VAL A 48 4.71 2.01 5.08
C VAL A 48 4.96 0.60 5.63
N GLU A 49 5.00 -0.42 4.78
CA GLU A 49 5.29 -1.80 5.20
C GLU A 49 6.63 -1.91 5.91
N ARG A 50 7.70 -1.33 5.35
CA ARG A 50 9.03 -1.30 5.98
C ARG A 50 9.04 -0.53 7.30
N MET A 51 8.34 0.59 7.37
CA MET A 51 8.23 1.36 8.61
C MET A 51 7.48 0.59 9.69
N LEU A 52 6.42 -0.15 9.33
CA LEU A 52 5.70 -1.01 10.26
C LEU A 52 6.56 -2.18 10.72
N ASP A 53 7.26 -2.86 9.81
CA ASP A 53 8.15 -3.99 10.12
C ASP A 53 9.33 -3.56 11.01
N ASP A 54 9.96 -2.41 10.72
CA ASP A 54 11.07 -1.85 11.50
C ASP A 54 10.63 -1.46 12.92
N LYS A 55 9.41 -0.91 13.05
CA LYS A 55 8.78 -0.60 14.34
C LYS A 55 8.24 -1.84 15.07
N GLN A 56 8.22 -3.01 14.44
CA GLN A 56 7.71 -4.26 14.99
C GLN A 56 8.78 -5.36 15.07
N PRO A 57 9.77 -5.26 15.97
CA PRO A 57 10.62 -6.41 16.28
C PRO A 57 9.87 -7.56 17.00
N GLN A 58 8.57 -7.45 17.33
CA GLN A 58 7.93 -8.30 18.35
C GLN A 58 6.60 -9.00 17.99
N LEU A 59 6.01 -8.84 16.79
CA LEU A 59 4.77 -9.56 16.41
C LEU A 59 4.97 -10.76 15.48
N ARG A 60 6.19 -11.31 15.37
CA ARG A 60 6.46 -12.60 14.70
C ARG A 60 6.51 -13.78 15.67
N GLN A 61 5.78 -13.75 16.78
CA GLN A 61 5.46 -14.96 17.53
C GLN A 61 3.94 -15.17 17.53
N GLY A 62 3.47 -16.12 16.72
CA GLY A 62 2.12 -16.65 16.88
C GLY A 62 1.23 -16.59 15.64
N LYS A 63 1.64 -17.21 14.53
CA LYS A 63 0.68 -17.97 13.70
C LYS A 63 1.39 -19.06 12.88
N ARG A 64 1.97 -20.04 13.59
CA ARG A 64 1.85 -21.43 13.11
C ARG A 64 0.44 -21.85 13.50
N ARG A 65 -0.46 -21.98 12.54
CA ARG A 65 -1.72 -22.70 12.74
C ARG A 65 -1.62 -24.09 12.09
N PRO A 66 -2.26 -25.09 12.71
CA PRO A 66 -2.03 -26.53 12.52
C PRO A 66 -2.53 -27.05 11.18
#